data_AF-A0AAU3XZG2-F1
#
_entry.id   AF-A0AAU3XZG2-F1
#
_cell.length_a   1.000
_cell.length_b   1.000
_cell.length_c   1.000
_cell.angle_alpha   90.00
_cell.angle_beta   90.00
_cell.angle_gamma   90.00
#
_symmetry.space_group_name_H-M   'P 1'
#
loop_
_entity.id
_entity.type
_entity.pdbx_description
1 polymer ?
#
loop_
_entity_poly.entity_id
_entity_poly.type
_entity_poly.pdbx_seq_one_letter_code
_entity_poly.pdbx_strand_id
1 'polypeptide(L)'
;MRERSWSEPHDEGGAVREELARLRAEVRQLRTRMEGRPLVAQAQGMLRERYVLPDAETAFALLQRASQQYNVKLRTLAEAAVSAPRPDGRSALWFPGRARHAEPTLSFEEARNRRVGRGNRSQVLTALLSQTLAVVGTGMGNVQVADRAEGGLRIERHTGHTADFVDFFAYVGEEGTSCAKAARDLTQVTVQDVATDPVFTEDARAAILRAGSRACHSVPLTTPSGLCVGMVSAHFERPTQGLTRAQTKALSVVGAEVGEWLAWYDRTVVLDALEHLHTLGRAHGGGSISRR
;
A
#
# COMPACT_ATOMS: atom_id res chain seq x y z
N MET A 1 -3.59 13.67 68.93
CA MET A 1 -3.77 14.55 67.75
C MET A 1 -2.56 14.37 66.83
N ARG A 2 -2.83 14.08 65.55
CA ARG A 2 -1.97 14.02 64.35
C ARG A 2 -2.00 12.65 63.68
N GLU A 3 -3.08 12.45 62.93
CA GLU A 3 -3.14 11.53 61.78
C GLU A 3 -2.00 11.89 60.82
N ARG A 4 -1.15 10.91 60.52
CA ARG A 4 -0.19 11.03 59.42
C ARG A 4 -0.95 10.69 58.13
N SER A 5 -1.23 11.74 57.37
CA SER A 5 -1.66 11.69 55.97
C SER A 5 -0.69 10.82 55.19
N TRP A 6 -1.15 9.65 54.75
CA TRP A 6 -0.47 8.85 53.73
C TRP A 6 -0.72 9.52 52.38
N SER A 7 0.32 10.12 51.80
CA SER A 7 0.27 10.62 50.42
C SER A 7 0.35 9.42 49.48
N GLU A 8 -0.63 9.27 48.59
CA GLU A 8 -0.61 8.28 47.51
C GLU A 8 0.64 8.46 46.64
N PRO A 9 1.25 7.37 46.13
CA PRO A 9 2.35 7.49 45.17
C PRO A 9 1.81 8.16 43.91
N HIS A 10 2.35 9.31 43.56
CA HIS A 10 2.08 9.97 42.30
C HIS A 10 2.29 8.97 41.14
N ASP A 11 1.35 8.92 40.22
CA ASP A 11 1.31 8.08 39.01
C ASP A 11 2.41 8.46 38.00
N GLU A 12 3.67 8.48 38.45
CA GLU A 12 4.85 8.76 37.61
C GLU A 12 4.99 7.70 36.51
N GLY A 13 4.62 6.45 36.79
CA GLY A 13 4.61 5.37 35.81
C GLY A 13 3.56 5.55 34.71
N GLY A 14 2.39 6.10 35.02
CA GLY A 14 1.35 6.45 34.04
C GLY A 14 1.78 7.61 33.16
N ALA A 15 2.28 8.69 33.76
CA ALA A 15 2.77 9.86 33.03
C ALA A 15 3.92 9.52 32.07
N VAL A 16 4.88 8.68 32.50
CA VAL A 16 5.97 8.21 31.63
C VAL A 16 5.47 7.33 30.48
N ARG A 17 4.48 6.46 30.72
CA ARG A 17 3.88 5.63 29.66
C ARG A 17 3.12 6.47 28.63
N GLU A 18 2.38 7.47 29.09
CA GLU A 18 1.63 8.38 28.23
C GLU A 18 2.57 9.24 27.38
N GLU A 19 3.64 9.77 27.98
CA GLU A 19 4.65 10.53 27.26
C GLU A 19 5.40 9.67 26.24
N LEU A 20 5.75 8.43 26.61
CA LEU A 20 6.35 7.48 25.68
C LEU A 20 5.42 7.14 24.51
N ALA A 21 4.12 6.99 24.76
CA ALA A 21 3.13 6.76 23.71
C ALA A 21 3.01 7.97 22.76
N ARG A 22 3.05 9.20 23.31
CA ARG A 22 3.04 10.45 22.53
C ARG A 22 4.28 10.57 21.65
N LEU A 23 5.47 10.40 22.23
CA LEU A 23 6.73 10.48 21.49
C LEU A 23 6.83 9.41 20.40
N ARG A 24 6.36 8.18 20.68
CA ARG A 24 6.23 7.15 19.64
C ARG A 24 5.29 7.58 18.53
N ALA A 25 4.14 8.19 18.85
CA ALA A 25 3.21 8.72 17.84
C ALA A 25 3.84 9.79 16.95
N GLU A 26 4.61 10.70 17.56
CA GLU A 26 5.31 11.76 16.85
C GLU A 26 6.41 11.21 15.93
N VAL A 27 7.24 10.28 16.43
CA VAL A 27 8.27 9.59 15.63
C VAL A 27 7.64 8.84 14.47
N ARG A 28 6.50 8.16 14.67
CA ARG A 28 5.74 7.50 13.59
C ARG A 28 5.32 8.50 12.52
N GLN A 29 4.65 9.59 12.91
CA GLN A 29 4.20 10.62 11.99
C GLN A 29 5.37 11.25 11.22
N LEU A 30 6.54 11.39 11.84
CA LEU A 30 7.76 11.85 11.17
C LEU A 30 8.29 10.83 10.17
N ARG A 31 8.36 9.55 10.53
CA ARG A 31 8.83 8.47 9.65
C ARG A 31 7.93 8.29 8.42
N THR A 32 6.61 8.21 8.60
CA THR A 32 5.66 8.15 7.47
C THR A 32 5.81 9.34 6.53
N ARG A 33 6.08 10.54 7.07
CA ARG A 33 6.34 11.75 6.26
C ARG A 33 7.69 11.69 5.54
N MET A 34 8.64 10.89 5.99
CA MET A 34 9.98 10.75 5.39
C MET A 34 10.02 9.67 4.30
N GLU A 35 9.33 8.55 4.46
CA GLU A 35 9.37 7.39 3.54
C GLU A 35 9.02 7.73 2.08
N GLY A 36 8.12 8.70 1.85
CA GLY A 36 7.75 9.15 0.50
C GLY A 36 8.63 10.23 -0.12
N ARG A 37 9.47 10.92 0.67
CA ARG A 37 10.18 12.13 0.21
C ARG A 37 11.27 11.86 -0.83
N PRO A 38 12.12 10.82 -0.72
CA PRO A 38 13.16 10.58 -1.70
C PRO A 38 12.60 10.31 -3.10
N LEU A 39 11.57 9.48 -3.20
CA LEU A 39 10.95 9.11 -4.48
C LEU A 39 10.25 10.30 -5.14
N VAL A 40 9.52 11.10 -4.36
CA VAL A 40 8.86 12.32 -4.87
C VAL A 40 9.91 13.34 -5.30
N ALA A 41 10.99 13.54 -4.53
CA ALA A 41 12.08 14.43 -4.90
C ALA A 41 12.80 13.99 -6.19
N GLN A 42 13.03 12.68 -6.36
CA GLN A 42 13.57 12.11 -7.59
C GLN A 42 12.65 12.39 -8.79
N ALA A 43 11.34 12.14 -8.64
CA ALA A 43 10.36 12.45 -9.67
C ALA A 43 10.35 13.96 -10.01
N GLN A 44 10.39 14.84 -9.02
CA GLN A 44 10.50 16.29 -9.23
C GLN A 44 11.74 16.64 -10.06
N GLY A 45 12.92 16.10 -9.72
CA GLY A 45 14.16 16.30 -10.46
C GLY A 45 14.05 15.85 -11.93
N MET A 46 13.49 14.66 -12.17
CA MET A 46 13.27 14.14 -13.52
C MET A 46 12.31 15.00 -14.34
N LEU A 47 11.22 15.48 -13.73
CA LEU A 47 10.24 16.34 -14.41
C LEU A 47 10.82 17.72 -14.74
N ARG A 48 11.64 18.28 -13.84
CA ARG A 48 12.33 19.55 -14.07
C ARG A 48 13.25 19.49 -15.28
N GLU A 49 14.07 18.44 -15.38
CA GLU A 49 14.93 18.26 -16.54
C GLU A 49 14.09 18.02 -17.79
N ARG A 50 13.09 17.13 -17.72
CA ARG A 50 12.31 16.72 -18.88
C ARG A 50 11.49 17.85 -19.52
N TYR A 51 10.95 18.75 -18.70
CA TYR A 51 10.05 19.83 -19.17
C TYR A 51 10.63 21.23 -18.97
N VAL A 52 11.91 21.33 -18.58
CA VAL A 52 12.60 22.60 -18.32
C VAL A 52 11.83 23.45 -17.29
N LEU A 53 11.40 22.82 -16.20
CA LEU A 53 10.64 23.51 -15.14
C LEU A 53 11.59 24.34 -14.26
N PRO A 54 11.17 25.54 -13.80
CA PRO A 54 12.04 26.47 -13.07
C PRO A 54 12.55 25.88 -11.75
N ASP A 55 11.69 25.19 -11.00
CA ASP A 55 11.97 24.73 -9.65
C ASP A 55 11.24 23.43 -9.29
N ALA A 56 11.57 22.88 -8.11
CA ALA A 56 10.99 21.65 -7.61
C ALA A 56 9.53 21.83 -7.16
N GLU A 57 9.13 23.02 -6.72
CA GLU A 57 7.77 23.33 -6.29
C GLU A 57 6.79 23.24 -7.46
N THR A 58 7.17 23.79 -8.60
CA THR A 58 6.44 23.69 -9.87
C THR A 58 6.27 22.22 -10.27
N ALA A 59 7.34 21.44 -10.25
CA ALA A 59 7.27 20.00 -10.56
C ALA A 59 6.34 19.23 -9.61
N PHE A 60 6.39 19.56 -8.31
CA PHE A 60 5.50 18.99 -7.31
C PHE A 60 4.05 19.37 -7.54
N ALA A 61 3.76 20.64 -7.88
CA ALA A 61 2.43 21.11 -8.18
C ALA A 61 1.82 20.36 -9.39
N LEU A 62 2.62 20.08 -10.42
CA LEU A 62 2.17 19.27 -11.56
C LEU A 62 1.84 17.83 -11.15
N LEU A 63 2.71 17.19 -10.35
CA LEU A 63 2.45 15.86 -9.78
C LEU A 63 1.18 15.84 -8.94
N GLN A 64 1.01 16.82 -8.05
CA GLN A 64 -0.16 16.94 -7.18
C GLN A 64 -1.44 17.11 -7.99
N ARG A 65 -1.42 17.94 -9.03
CA ARG A 65 -2.57 18.19 -9.90
C ARG A 65 -2.99 16.95 -10.69
N ALA A 66 -2.03 16.20 -11.25
CA ALA A 66 -2.30 14.91 -11.89
C ALA A 66 -2.80 13.84 -10.90
N SER A 67 -2.20 13.78 -9.71
CA SER A 67 -2.61 12.90 -8.61
C SER A 67 -4.07 13.14 -8.22
N GLN A 68 -4.47 14.40 -8.04
CA GLN A 68 -5.83 14.80 -7.67
C GLN A 68 -6.83 14.53 -8.80
N GLN A 69 -6.50 14.89 -10.04
CA GLN A 69 -7.38 14.72 -11.20
C GLN A 69 -7.80 13.26 -11.42
N TYR A 70 -6.88 12.33 -11.21
CA TYR A 70 -7.11 10.89 -11.44
C TYR A 70 -7.31 10.09 -10.15
N ASN A 71 -7.32 10.74 -8.99
CA ASN A 71 -7.42 10.09 -7.68
C ASN A 71 -6.36 8.96 -7.51
N VAL A 72 -5.13 9.24 -7.94
CA VAL A 72 -3.95 8.36 -7.79
C VAL A 72 -3.11 8.89 -6.65
N LYS A 73 -2.64 8.02 -5.75
CA LYS A 73 -1.73 8.45 -4.66
C LYS A 73 -0.47 9.09 -5.24
N LEU A 74 -0.05 10.23 -4.68
CA LEU A 74 1.13 10.97 -5.15
C LEU A 74 2.39 10.09 -5.24
N ARG A 75 2.62 9.23 -4.24
CA ARG A 75 3.73 8.27 -4.25
C ARG A 75 3.64 7.32 -5.45
N THR A 76 2.47 6.74 -5.71
CA THR A 76 2.25 5.84 -6.86
C THR A 76 2.47 6.56 -8.19
N LEU A 77 2.05 7.82 -8.31
CA LEU A 77 2.32 8.61 -9.51
C LEU A 77 3.80 8.95 -9.66
N ALA A 78 4.50 9.30 -8.58
CA ALA A 78 5.93 9.57 -8.59
C ALA A 78 6.73 8.32 -8.94
N GLU A 79 6.40 7.17 -8.34
CA GLU A 79 6.93 5.85 -8.66
C GLU A 79 6.78 5.55 -10.16
N ALA A 80 5.56 5.69 -10.69
CA ALA A 80 5.29 5.45 -12.10
C ALA A 80 6.06 6.42 -13.01
N ALA A 81 6.21 7.70 -12.62
CA ALA A 81 6.97 8.68 -13.38
C ALA A 81 8.47 8.38 -13.44
N VAL A 82 9.02 7.83 -12.35
CA VAL A 82 10.42 7.41 -12.24
C VAL A 82 10.69 6.13 -13.02
N SER A 83 9.79 5.15 -12.95
CA SER A 83 9.96 3.85 -13.61
C SER A 83 9.56 3.83 -15.09
N ALA A 84 8.65 4.71 -15.53
CA ALA A 84 8.20 4.73 -16.91
C ALA A 84 9.31 5.19 -17.87
N PRO A 85 9.39 4.60 -19.08
CA PRO A 85 10.28 5.10 -20.13
C PRO A 85 10.06 6.59 -20.38
N ARG A 86 11.13 7.32 -20.69
CA ARG A 86 11.02 8.73 -21.09
C ARG A 86 10.10 8.83 -22.32
N PRO A 87 9.12 9.76 -22.33
CA PRO A 87 8.31 9.98 -23.51
C PRO A 87 9.20 10.44 -24.68
N ASP A 88 8.85 10.04 -25.89
CA ASP A 88 9.49 10.58 -27.09
C ASP A 88 9.24 12.09 -27.15
N GLY A 89 10.31 12.90 -27.20
CA GLY A 89 10.22 14.36 -27.25
C GLY A 89 9.46 14.89 -28.47
N ARG A 90 9.35 14.09 -29.54
CA ARG A 90 8.59 14.44 -30.74
C ARG A 90 7.09 14.13 -30.63
N SER A 91 6.72 13.18 -29.77
CA SER A 91 5.34 12.74 -29.59
C SER A 91 4.58 13.66 -28.63
N ALA A 92 3.36 14.06 -29.00
CA ALA A 92 2.45 14.75 -28.07
C ALA A 92 1.94 13.84 -26.94
N LEU A 93 2.03 12.52 -27.13
CA LEU A 93 1.61 11.51 -26.18
C LEU A 93 2.82 10.85 -25.51
N TRP A 94 2.70 10.54 -24.22
CA TRP A 94 3.69 9.74 -23.51
C TRP A 94 3.62 8.27 -23.96
N PHE A 95 2.42 7.72 -24.13
CA PHE A 95 2.22 6.32 -24.50
C PHE A 95 1.48 6.16 -25.84
N PRO A 96 2.15 6.42 -26.98
CA PRO A 96 1.53 6.26 -28.29
C PRO A 96 1.13 4.79 -28.53
N GLY A 97 -0.08 4.58 -29.04
CA GLY A 97 -0.59 3.24 -29.35
C GLY A 97 -1.01 2.40 -28.13
N ARG A 98 -1.08 2.98 -26.92
CA ARG A 98 -1.56 2.27 -25.72
C ARG A 98 -3.00 1.77 -25.93
N ALA A 99 -3.18 0.45 -25.87
CA ALA A 99 -4.51 -0.17 -25.86
C ALA A 99 -5.25 0.17 -24.57
N ARG A 100 -6.53 0.54 -24.68
CA ARG A 100 -7.42 0.75 -23.54
C ARG A 100 -8.27 -0.50 -23.35
N HIS A 101 -8.20 -1.07 -22.15
CA HIS A 101 -9.01 -2.21 -21.77
C HIS A 101 -10.15 -1.78 -20.86
N ALA A 102 -11.28 -2.48 -20.96
CA ALA A 102 -12.38 -2.32 -20.01
C ALA A 102 -11.90 -2.68 -18.60
N GLU A 103 -12.53 -2.06 -17.61
CA GLU A 103 -12.27 -2.37 -16.20
C GLU A 103 -12.71 -3.81 -15.89
N PRO A 104 -11.84 -4.64 -15.29
CA PRO A 104 -12.21 -5.98 -14.86
C PRO A 104 -13.36 -5.96 -13.86
N THR A 105 -14.29 -6.90 -13.99
CA THR A 105 -15.41 -7.05 -13.06
C THR A 105 -14.98 -7.77 -11.80
N LEU A 106 -15.36 -7.25 -10.64
CA LEU A 106 -15.16 -7.90 -9.34
C LEU A 106 -16.47 -8.59 -8.92
N SER A 107 -16.40 -9.87 -8.54
CA SER A 107 -17.60 -10.69 -8.31
C SER A 107 -18.21 -10.52 -6.92
N PHE A 108 -17.49 -9.95 -5.96
CA PHE A 108 -17.93 -9.82 -4.57
C PHE A 108 -18.78 -8.58 -4.30
N GLU A 109 -19.74 -8.70 -3.37
CA GLU A 109 -20.85 -7.76 -3.18
C GLU A 109 -20.39 -6.32 -2.93
N GLU A 110 -19.43 -6.13 -2.03
CA GLU A 110 -18.94 -4.80 -1.69
C GLU A 110 -18.29 -4.07 -2.87
N ALA A 111 -17.63 -4.80 -3.78
CA ALA A 111 -17.08 -4.22 -5.00
C ALA A 111 -18.14 -3.92 -6.06
N ARG A 112 -19.23 -4.70 -6.12
CA ARG A 112 -20.35 -4.46 -7.02
C ARG A 112 -21.21 -3.27 -6.59
N ASN A 113 -21.21 -2.94 -5.29
CA ASN A 113 -21.91 -1.76 -4.80
C ASN A 113 -21.32 -0.52 -5.48
N ARG A 114 -22.11 0.09 -6.39
CA ARG A 114 -21.80 1.26 -7.25
C ARG A 114 -21.25 2.52 -6.53
N ARG A 115 -21.05 2.46 -5.22
CA ARG A 115 -20.35 3.46 -4.40
C ARG A 115 -18.82 3.30 -4.46
N VAL A 116 -18.32 2.14 -4.90
CA VAL A 116 -16.93 2.01 -5.35
C VAL A 116 -16.84 2.78 -6.68
N GLY A 117 -16.33 4.01 -6.61
CA GLY A 117 -16.11 4.84 -7.77
C GLY A 117 -15.23 4.11 -8.77
N ARG A 118 -15.58 4.22 -10.06
CA ARG A 118 -14.83 3.63 -11.16
C ARG A 118 -13.34 3.94 -11.03
N GLY A 119 -12.47 2.93 -11.05
CA GLY A 119 -11.03 3.15 -10.91
C GLY A 119 -10.55 3.60 -9.51
N ASN A 120 -11.37 3.56 -8.47
CA ASN A 120 -10.96 3.96 -7.12
C ASN A 120 -10.27 2.80 -6.37
N ARG A 121 -8.94 2.73 -6.52
CA ARG A 121 -8.09 1.71 -5.87
C ARG A 121 -8.31 1.65 -4.35
N SER A 122 -8.44 2.80 -3.70
CA SER A 122 -8.63 2.88 -2.26
C SER A 122 -9.87 2.14 -1.78
N GLN A 123 -10.96 2.18 -2.55
CA GLN A 123 -12.22 1.51 -2.22
C GLN A 123 -12.17 0.02 -2.56
N VAL A 124 -11.53 -0.36 -3.68
CA VAL A 124 -11.33 -1.77 -4.05
C VAL A 124 -10.49 -2.50 -3.00
N LEU A 125 -9.39 -1.90 -2.52
CA LEU A 125 -8.57 -2.51 -1.47
C LEU A 125 -9.31 -2.62 -0.12
N THR A 126 -10.21 -1.67 0.18
CA THR A 126 -11.08 -1.78 1.36
C THR A 126 -12.07 -2.93 1.22
N ALA A 127 -12.73 -3.05 0.07
CA ALA A 127 -13.68 -4.12 -0.21
C ALA A 127 -13.00 -5.51 -0.23
N LEU A 128 -11.77 -5.60 -0.77
CA LEU A 128 -10.93 -6.79 -0.70
C LEU A 128 -10.72 -7.22 0.76
N LEU A 129 -10.26 -6.30 1.61
CA LEU A 129 -9.96 -6.60 3.00
C LEU A 129 -11.21 -7.11 3.73
N SER A 130 -12.32 -6.37 3.62
CA SER A 130 -13.60 -6.77 4.21
C SER A 130 -14.08 -8.14 3.73
N GLN A 131 -14.04 -8.40 2.42
CA GLN A 131 -14.44 -9.69 1.84
C GLN A 131 -13.55 -10.83 2.37
N THR A 132 -12.23 -10.64 2.43
CA THR A 132 -11.31 -11.65 2.97
C THR A 132 -11.60 -11.94 4.44
N LEU A 133 -11.82 -10.89 5.24
CA LEU A 133 -12.14 -11.02 6.66
C LEU A 133 -13.49 -11.72 6.90
N ALA A 134 -14.49 -11.44 6.06
CA ALA A 134 -15.79 -12.11 6.10
C ALA A 134 -15.70 -13.60 5.74
N VAL A 135 -14.92 -13.95 4.70
CA VAL A 135 -14.70 -15.35 4.31
C VAL A 135 -13.99 -16.14 5.41
N VAL A 136 -13.00 -15.52 6.05
CA VAL A 136 -12.17 -16.15 7.07
C VAL A 136 -12.84 -16.18 8.45
N GLY A 137 -13.68 -15.19 8.77
CA GLY A 137 -14.33 -15.04 10.07
C GLY A 137 -13.43 -14.38 11.12
N THR A 138 -12.69 -13.33 10.76
CA THR A 138 -11.84 -12.57 11.70
C THR A 138 -11.97 -11.07 11.50
N GLY A 139 -11.65 -10.28 12.54
CA GLY A 139 -11.68 -8.81 12.51
C GLY A 139 -10.32 -8.15 12.27
N MET A 140 -9.24 -8.94 12.12
CA MET A 140 -7.87 -8.45 12.02
C MET A 140 -7.25 -8.83 10.68
N GLY A 141 -6.74 -7.84 9.94
CA GLY A 141 -6.08 -8.09 8.66
C GLY A 141 -5.49 -6.84 8.01
N ASN A 142 -4.74 -7.06 6.94
CA ASN A 142 -4.11 -6.01 6.15
C ASN A 142 -4.05 -6.35 4.67
N VAL A 143 -3.87 -5.31 3.86
CA VAL A 143 -3.61 -5.40 2.43
C VAL A 143 -2.29 -4.70 2.17
N GLN A 144 -1.40 -5.40 1.47
CA GLN A 144 -0.15 -4.88 0.98
C GLN A 144 -0.18 -4.83 -0.55
N VAL A 145 0.46 -3.83 -1.14
CA VAL A 145 0.66 -3.75 -2.59
C VAL A 145 2.15 -3.72 -2.88
N ALA A 146 2.56 -4.34 -3.99
CA ALA A 146 3.95 -4.34 -4.42
C ALA A 146 4.46 -2.91 -4.59
N ASP A 147 5.64 -2.62 -4.02
CA ASP A 147 6.36 -1.37 -4.25
C ASP A 147 7.45 -1.64 -5.29
N ARG A 148 7.31 -1.07 -6.50
CA ARG A 148 8.24 -1.34 -7.61
C ARG A 148 9.51 -0.50 -7.50
N ALA A 149 9.49 0.60 -6.74
CA ALA A 149 10.67 1.44 -6.54
C ALA A 149 11.63 0.81 -5.53
N GLU A 150 11.11 0.30 -4.42
CA GLU A 150 11.91 -0.28 -3.33
C GLU A 150 11.96 -1.81 -3.36
N GLY A 151 11.16 -2.47 -4.22
CA GLY A 151 10.92 -3.91 -4.13
C GLY A 151 9.99 -4.25 -2.97
N GLY A 152 9.54 -5.50 -2.84
CA GLY A 152 8.74 -5.92 -1.68
C GLY A 152 7.28 -5.43 -1.65
N LEU A 153 6.70 -5.44 -0.45
CA LEU A 153 5.27 -5.23 -0.19
C LEU A 153 5.04 -4.12 0.84
N ARG A 154 4.14 -3.18 0.54
CA ARG A 154 3.84 -2.05 1.43
C ARG A 154 2.38 -2.05 1.86
N ILE A 155 2.13 -1.85 3.16
CA ILE A 155 0.75 -1.80 3.69
C ILE A 155 0.00 -0.60 3.10
N GLU A 156 -1.18 -0.88 2.55
CA GLU A 156 -2.09 0.10 1.95
C GLU A 156 -3.42 0.20 2.70
N ARG A 157 -3.85 -0.88 3.35
CA ARG A 157 -5.04 -0.96 4.21
C ARG A 157 -4.80 -1.91 5.36
N HIS A 158 -5.43 -1.64 6.51
CA HIS A 158 -5.44 -2.56 7.63
C HIS A 158 -6.66 -2.32 8.51
N THR A 159 -7.01 -3.31 9.33
CA THR A 159 -7.98 -3.22 10.42
C THR A 159 -7.58 -4.21 11.52
N GLY A 160 -7.95 -3.93 12.77
CA GLY A 160 -7.64 -4.79 13.92
C GLY A 160 -6.15 -4.89 14.30
N HIS A 161 -5.27 -4.10 13.68
CA HIS A 161 -3.83 -4.07 14.00
C HIS A 161 -3.46 -2.82 14.81
N THR A 162 -2.47 -2.96 15.70
CA THR A 162 -1.90 -1.84 16.46
C THR A 162 -1.06 -0.93 15.55
N ALA A 163 -0.87 0.33 15.96
CA ALA A 163 0.01 1.25 15.22
C ALA A 163 1.43 0.67 15.07
N ASP A 164 1.99 0.12 16.15
CA ASP A 164 3.34 -0.46 16.14
C ASP A 164 3.47 -1.64 15.16
N PHE A 165 2.41 -2.43 14.96
CA PHE A 165 2.38 -3.47 13.91
C PHE A 165 2.45 -2.85 12.52
N VAL A 166 1.64 -1.83 12.28
CA VAL A 166 1.53 -1.17 10.98
C VAL A 166 2.83 -0.49 10.60
N ASP A 167 3.56 0.10 11.55
CA ASP A 167 4.87 0.69 11.25
C ASP A 167 5.93 -0.38 11.03
N PHE A 168 5.96 -1.42 11.86
CA PHE A 168 6.95 -2.48 11.74
C PHE A 168 6.82 -3.22 10.40
N PHE A 169 5.58 -3.44 9.95
CA PHE A 169 5.27 -4.07 8.67
C PHE A 169 4.86 -3.07 7.59
N ALA A 170 5.15 -1.77 7.76
CA ALA A 170 4.80 -0.73 6.80
C ALA A 170 5.35 -1.12 5.42
N TYR A 171 6.60 -1.60 5.43
CA TYR A 171 7.28 -2.23 4.31
C TYR A 171 7.75 -3.63 4.73
N VAL A 172 7.53 -4.61 3.87
CA VAL A 172 7.98 -6.00 4.03
C VAL A 172 8.83 -6.36 2.81
N GLY A 173 10.09 -6.69 3.09
CA GLY A 173 11.02 -7.18 2.07
C GLY A 173 10.71 -8.61 1.61
N GLU A 174 11.68 -9.22 0.94
CA GLU A 174 11.46 -10.51 0.27
C GLU A 174 11.42 -11.72 1.21
N GLU A 175 11.82 -11.60 2.48
CA GLU A 175 11.94 -12.73 3.42
C GLU A 175 11.42 -12.43 4.84
N GLY A 176 11.34 -13.45 5.68
CA GLY A 176 11.08 -13.31 7.13
C GLY A 176 9.62 -13.17 7.57
N THR A 177 8.67 -13.30 6.65
CA THR A 177 7.22 -13.23 6.93
C THR A 177 6.41 -14.20 6.07
N SER A 178 5.18 -14.54 6.51
CA SER A 178 4.26 -15.38 5.76
C SER A 178 3.82 -14.76 4.44
N CYS A 179 3.61 -13.44 4.40
CA CYS A 179 3.24 -12.72 3.18
C CYS A 179 4.39 -12.70 2.16
N ALA A 180 5.63 -12.52 2.61
CA ALA A 180 6.80 -12.62 1.74
C ALA A 180 6.92 -14.04 1.14
N LYS A 181 6.73 -15.09 1.95
CA LYS A 181 6.69 -16.47 1.45
C LYS A 181 5.56 -16.69 0.42
N ALA A 182 4.35 -16.25 0.73
CA ALA A 182 3.20 -16.36 -0.18
C ALA A 182 3.43 -15.64 -1.52
N ALA A 183 4.10 -14.49 -1.48
CA ALA A 183 4.44 -13.72 -2.68
C ALA A 183 5.47 -14.43 -3.55
N ARG A 184 6.51 -15.05 -2.96
CA ARG A 184 7.52 -15.84 -3.69
C ARG A 184 6.94 -17.11 -4.29
N ASP A 185 6.17 -17.85 -3.50
CA ASP A 185 5.63 -19.16 -3.88
C ASP A 185 4.36 -19.04 -4.76
N LEU A 186 3.82 -17.82 -4.92
CA LEU A 186 2.57 -17.52 -5.63
C LEU A 186 1.39 -18.39 -5.17
N THR A 187 1.38 -18.73 -3.88
CA THR A 187 0.39 -19.61 -3.27
C THR A 187 -0.13 -19.04 -1.95
N GLN A 188 -1.33 -19.45 -1.57
CA GLN A 188 -1.85 -19.11 -0.26
C GLN A 188 -1.02 -19.79 0.84
N VAL A 189 -0.68 -19.04 1.87
CA VAL A 189 0.09 -19.55 3.02
C VAL A 189 -0.73 -19.39 4.28
N THR A 190 -0.87 -20.50 5.02
CA THR A 190 -1.46 -20.48 6.36
C THR A 190 -0.39 -20.79 7.39
N VAL A 191 -0.19 -19.89 8.33
CA VAL A 191 0.59 -20.15 9.54
C VAL A 191 -0.36 -20.50 10.66
N GLN A 192 -0.22 -21.71 11.21
CA GLN A 192 -1.11 -22.26 12.23
C GLN A 192 -0.85 -21.69 13.63
N ASP A 193 0.43 -21.48 13.99
CA ASP A 193 0.81 -20.75 15.20
C ASP A 193 2.07 -19.91 14.94
N VAL A 194 1.91 -18.59 15.05
CA VAL A 194 3.01 -17.62 14.92
C VAL A 194 4.09 -17.88 15.96
N ALA A 195 3.77 -18.43 17.12
CA ALA A 195 4.77 -18.66 18.18
C ALA A 195 5.83 -19.71 17.78
N THR A 196 5.48 -20.65 16.90
CA THR A 196 6.34 -21.81 16.59
C THR A 196 6.74 -21.92 15.12
N ASP A 197 6.04 -21.23 14.21
CA ASP A 197 6.32 -21.35 12.78
C ASP A 197 7.71 -20.79 12.42
N PRO A 198 8.55 -21.53 11.67
CA PRO A 198 9.91 -21.11 11.32
C PRO A 198 9.99 -19.99 10.27
N VAL A 199 8.86 -19.61 9.63
CA VAL A 199 8.87 -18.58 8.58
C VAL A 199 9.24 -17.17 9.10
N PHE A 200 9.03 -16.92 10.39
CA PHE A 200 9.23 -15.61 10.99
C PHE A 200 10.62 -15.43 11.59
N THR A 201 11.24 -14.28 11.30
CA THR A 201 12.35 -13.78 12.12
C THR A 201 11.88 -13.49 13.54
N GLU A 202 12.81 -13.42 14.49
CA GLU A 202 12.46 -13.18 15.90
C GLU A 202 11.76 -11.83 16.10
N ASP A 203 12.26 -10.78 15.45
CA ASP A 203 11.65 -9.44 15.54
C ASP A 203 10.24 -9.42 14.94
N ALA A 204 10.04 -10.06 13.80
CA ALA A 204 8.73 -10.17 13.16
C ALA A 204 7.76 -10.98 14.03
N ARG A 205 8.20 -12.13 14.57
CA ARG A 205 7.42 -12.96 15.49
C ARG A 205 6.97 -12.14 16.69
N ALA A 206 7.90 -11.44 17.34
CA ALA A 206 7.61 -10.63 18.51
C ALA A 206 6.63 -9.49 18.20
N ALA A 207 6.77 -8.82 17.05
CA ALA A 207 5.84 -7.78 16.62
C ALA A 207 4.42 -8.33 16.35
N ILE A 208 4.30 -9.46 15.66
CA ILE A 208 3.02 -10.10 15.34
C ILE A 208 2.31 -10.57 16.62
N LEU A 209 3.05 -11.21 17.54
CA LEU A 209 2.50 -11.68 18.81
C LEU A 209 2.04 -10.52 19.71
N ARG A 210 2.83 -9.43 19.80
CA ARG A 210 2.43 -8.22 20.54
C ARG A 210 1.18 -7.56 19.97
N ALA A 211 0.96 -7.68 18.66
CA ALA A 211 -0.25 -7.20 18.00
C ALA A 211 -1.47 -8.11 18.24
N GLY A 212 -1.32 -9.21 18.98
CA GLY A 212 -2.39 -10.16 19.27
C GLY A 212 -2.60 -11.22 18.19
N SER A 213 -1.78 -11.25 17.15
CA SER A 213 -1.90 -12.24 16.07
C SER A 213 -1.17 -13.54 16.43
N ARG A 214 -1.93 -14.63 16.57
CA ARG A 214 -1.45 -15.99 16.86
C ARG A 214 -1.44 -16.90 15.64
N ALA A 215 -2.15 -16.56 14.58
CA ALA A 215 -2.09 -17.24 13.30
C ALA A 215 -2.37 -16.24 12.18
N CYS A 216 -2.04 -16.61 10.94
CA CYS A 216 -2.38 -15.78 9.78
C CYS A 216 -2.59 -16.61 8.52
N HIS A 217 -3.37 -16.06 7.61
CA HIS A 217 -3.58 -16.60 6.27
C HIS A 217 -3.33 -15.49 5.25
N SER A 218 -2.36 -15.71 4.35
CA SER A 218 -1.92 -14.76 3.34
C SER A 218 -2.33 -15.25 1.95
N VAL A 219 -2.95 -14.35 1.18
CA VAL A 219 -3.49 -14.61 -0.16
C VAL A 219 -2.82 -13.67 -1.17
N PRO A 220 -2.03 -14.19 -2.12
CA PRO A 220 -1.40 -13.35 -3.13
C PRO A 220 -2.46 -12.81 -4.11
N LEU A 221 -2.27 -11.55 -4.51
CA LEU A 221 -3.06 -10.90 -5.56
C LEU A 221 -2.27 -11.04 -6.86
N THR A 222 -2.71 -11.93 -7.74
CA THR A 222 -1.94 -12.32 -8.91
C THR A 222 -2.56 -11.83 -10.21
N THR A 223 -1.71 -11.40 -11.14
CA THR A 223 -2.15 -11.06 -12.50
C THR A 223 -2.38 -12.34 -13.31
N PRO A 224 -3.09 -12.26 -14.46
CA PRO A 224 -3.19 -13.39 -15.40
C PRO A 224 -1.82 -13.88 -15.92
N SER A 225 -0.79 -13.04 -15.86
CA SER A 225 0.59 -13.39 -16.23
C SER A 225 1.37 -14.05 -15.09
N GLY A 226 0.75 -14.32 -13.94
CA GLY A 226 1.38 -14.96 -12.79
C GLY A 226 2.24 -14.03 -11.94
N LEU A 227 2.11 -12.70 -12.07
CA LEU A 227 2.86 -11.76 -11.23
C LEU A 227 2.09 -11.44 -9.95
N CYS A 228 2.76 -11.50 -8.80
CA CYS A 228 2.21 -11.01 -7.54
C CYS A 228 2.27 -9.48 -7.53
N VAL A 229 1.10 -8.83 -7.53
CA VAL A 229 0.98 -7.36 -7.47
C VAL A 229 0.55 -6.86 -6.08
N GLY A 230 0.26 -7.77 -5.16
CA GLY A 230 -0.08 -7.43 -3.79
C GLY A 230 -0.43 -8.67 -2.97
N MET A 231 -0.87 -8.42 -1.75
CA MET A 231 -1.21 -9.46 -0.77
C MET A 231 -2.38 -8.98 0.08
N VAL A 232 -3.30 -9.88 0.41
CA VAL A 232 -4.23 -9.67 1.54
C VAL A 232 -3.95 -10.73 2.59
N SER A 233 -3.85 -10.31 3.85
CA SER A 233 -3.61 -11.22 4.98
C SER A 233 -4.69 -11.05 6.04
N ALA A 234 -5.25 -12.17 6.47
CA ALA A 234 -6.13 -12.28 7.63
C ALA A 234 -5.34 -12.83 8.82
N HIS A 235 -5.56 -12.28 10.01
CA HIS A 235 -4.87 -12.67 11.24
C HIS A 235 -5.90 -13.15 12.28
N PHE A 236 -5.48 -14.06 13.16
CA PHE A 236 -6.34 -14.66 14.17
C PHE A 236 -5.75 -14.44 15.56
N GLU A 237 -6.61 -14.21 16.55
CA GLU A 237 -6.21 -14.07 17.96
C GLU A 237 -5.78 -15.39 18.62
N ARG A 238 -6.06 -16.52 17.96
CA ARG A 238 -5.72 -17.87 18.43
C ARG A 238 -5.07 -18.68 17.31
N PRO A 239 -4.29 -19.73 17.65
CA PRO A 239 -3.83 -20.69 16.66
C PRO A 239 -5.00 -21.27 15.84
N THR A 240 -4.74 -21.59 14.58
CA THR A 240 -5.76 -22.11 13.67
C THR A 240 -5.44 -23.53 13.21
N GLN A 241 -6.47 -24.34 12.95
CA GLN A 241 -6.32 -25.65 12.30
C GLN A 241 -6.22 -25.53 10.77
N GLY A 242 -6.34 -24.31 10.24
CA GLY A 242 -6.35 -24.03 8.81
C GLY A 242 -7.74 -23.68 8.29
N LEU A 243 -7.79 -23.19 7.05
CA LEU A 243 -9.04 -22.84 6.37
C LEU A 243 -9.65 -24.05 5.66
N THR A 244 -10.98 -24.02 5.52
CA THR A 244 -11.70 -25.01 4.72
C THR A 244 -11.40 -24.85 3.24
N ARG A 245 -11.62 -25.91 2.44
CA ARG A 245 -11.46 -25.85 0.97
C ARG A 245 -12.36 -24.81 0.30
N ALA A 246 -13.55 -24.57 0.86
CA ALA A 246 -14.46 -23.55 0.34
C ALA A 246 -13.89 -22.15 0.56
N GLN A 247 -13.33 -21.89 1.75
CA GLN A 247 -12.70 -20.61 2.06
C GLN A 247 -11.46 -20.37 1.19
N THR A 248 -10.54 -21.34 1.07
CA THR A 248 -9.34 -21.16 0.24
C THR A 248 -9.69 -20.95 -1.22
N LYS A 249 -10.67 -21.68 -1.77
CA LYS A 249 -11.17 -21.47 -3.14
C LYS A 249 -11.77 -20.07 -3.33
N ALA A 250 -12.60 -19.60 -2.40
CA ALA A 250 -13.16 -18.26 -2.46
C ALA A 250 -12.08 -17.17 -2.44
N LEU A 251 -11.05 -17.36 -1.60
CA LEU A 251 -9.92 -16.44 -1.52
C LEU A 251 -9.04 -16.47 -2.77
N SER A 252 -8.88 -17.61 -3.45
CA SER A 252 -8.17 -17.70 -4.73
C SER A 252 -8.87 -16.87 -5.81
N VAL A 253 -10.20 -16.94 -5.88
CA VAL A 253 -10.99 -16.16 -6.85
C VAL A 253 -10.83 -14.66 -6.57
N VAL A 254 -11.03 -14.24 -5.32
CA VAL A 254 -10.88 -12.84 -4.92
C VAL A 254 -9.46 -12.32 -5.19
N GLY A 255 -8.43 -13.11 -4.89
CA GLY A 255 -7.03 -12.76 -5.14
C GLY A 255 -6.73 -12.55 -6.63
N ALA A 256 -7.22 -13.43 -7.49
CA ALA A 256 -7.05 -13.32 -8.95
C ALA A 256 -7.80 -12.12 -9.53
N GLU A 257 -9.08 -11.93 -9.16
CA GLU A 257 -9.89 -10.81 -9.63
C GLU A 257 -9.28 -9.45 -9.26
N VAL A 258 -8.85 -9.29 -8.01
CA VAL A 258 -8.24 -8.03 -7.56
C VAL A 258 -6.83 -7.86 -8.11
N GLY A 259 -6.07 -8.94 -8.28
CA GLY A 259 -4.76 -8.88 -8.96
C GLY A 259 -4.89 -8.41 -10.42
N GLU A 260 -5.88 -8.91 -11.14
CA GLU A 260 -6.21 -8.44 -12.49
C GLU A 260 -6.66 -6.96 -12.49
N TRP A 261 -7.55 -6.58 -11.56
CA TRP A 261 -8.01 -5.21 -11.42
C TRP A 261 -6.87 -4.23 -11.11
N LEU A 262 -5.93 -4.60 -10.23
CA LEU A 262 -4.74 -3.80 -9.92
C LEU A 262 -3.82 -3.65 -11.12
N ALA A 263 -3.62 -4.72 -11.90
CA ALA A 263 -2.86 -4.65 -13.14
C ALA A 263 -3.53 -3.72 -14.17
N TRP A 264 -4.86 -3.75 -14.27
CA TRP A 264 -5.61 -2.81 -15.10
C TRP A 264 -5.48 -1.37 -14.60
N TYR A 265 -5.60 -1.12 -13.30
CA TYR A 265 -5.44 0.19 -12.68
C TYR A 265 -4.07 0.80 -13.01
N ASP A 266 -3.00 0.02 -12.85
CA ASP A 266 -1.64 0.46 -13.16
C ASP A 266 -1.44 0.77 -14.64
N ARG A 267 -2.02 -0.03 -15.55
CA ARG A 267 -1.86 0.16 -17.01
C ARG A 267 -2.82 1.17 -17.62
N THR A 268 -3.86 1.57 -16.89
CA THR A 268 -4.91 2.45 -17.41
C THR A 268 -4.94 3.75 -16.62
N VAL A 269 -5.35 3.71 -15.35
CA VAL A 269 -5.57 4.91 -14.53
C VAL A 269 -4.26 5.63 -14.22
N VAL A 270 -3.22 4.89 -13.81
CA VAL A 270 -1.91 5.49 -13.50
C VAL A 270 -1.25 6.02 -14.78
N LEU A 271 -1.34 5.31 -15.90
CA LEU A 271 -0.78 5.80 -17.16
C LEU A 271 -1.59 6.95 -17.78
N ASP A 272 -2.89 7.06 -17.52
CA ASP A 272 -3.69 8.25 -17.85
C ASP A 272 -3.22 9.45 -17.01
N ALA A 273 -2.93 9.25 -15.72
CA ALA A 273 -2.40 10.29 -14.86
C ALA A 273 -1.00 10.78 -15.32
N LEU A 274 -0.13 9.86 -15.76
CA LEU A 274 1.15 10.22 -16.39
C LEU A 274 0.96 10.98 -17.71
N GLU A 275 0.02 10.55 -18.56
CA GLU A 275 -0.31 11.25 -19.82
C GLU A 275 -0.75 12.70 -19.55
N HIS A 276 -1.58 12.90 -18.52
CA HIS A 276 -1.99 14.24 -18.09
C HIS A 276 -0.81 15.04 -17.53
N LEU A 277 0.05 14.42 -16.72
CA LEU A 277 1.27 15.05 -16.22
C LEU A 277 2.20 15.50 -17.36
N HIS A 278 2.33 14.70 -18.43
CA HIS A 278 3.08 15.08 -19.63
C HIS A 278 2.47 16.27 -20.34
N THR A 279 1.15 16.25 -20.53
CA THR A 279 0.40 17.38 -21.11
C THR A 279 0.65 18.67 -20.32
N LEU A 280 0.56 18.62 -18.98
CA LEU A 280 0.83 19.77 -18.12
C LEU A 280 2.28 20.25 -18.22
N GLY A 281 3.25 19.33 -18.21
CA GLY A 281 4.67 19.64 -18.32
C GLY A 281 5.02 20.33 -19.64
N ARG A 282 4.50 19.81 -20.76
CA ARG A 282 4.69 20.41 -22.09
C ARG A 282 4.10 21.81 -22.20
N ALA A 283 2.92 22.04 -21.62
CA ALA A 283 2.30 23.36 -21.59
C ALA A 283 3.15 24.40 -20.83
N HIS A 284 3.93 23.94 -19.84
CA HIS A 284 4.85 24.81 -19.09
C HIS A 284 6.15 25.10 -19.87
N GLY A 285 6.77 24.07 -20.46
CA GLY A 285 8.02 24.22 -21.23
C GLY A 285 7.84 24.95 -22.57
N GLY A 286 6.63 24.92 -23.16
CA GLY A 286 6.30 25.61 -24.42
C GLY A 286 6.23 27.14 -24.33
N GLY A 287 6.27 27.73 -23.13
CA GLY A 287 6.23 29.18 -22.93
C GLY A 287 7.54 29.93 -23.21
N SER A 288 8.66 29.23 -23.43
CA SER A 288 10.01 29.84 -23.47
C SER A 288 10.69 29.88 -24.85
N ILE A 289 10.03 29.52 -25.95
CA ILE A 289 10.64 29.59 -27.29
C ILE A 289 9.85 30.52 -28.20
N SER A 290 9.93 31.81 -27.91
CA SER A 290 9.89 32.85 -28.93
C SER A 290 11.01 33.84 -28.63
N ARG A 291 12.22 33.50 -29.10
CA ARG A 291 13.26 34.51 -29.32
C ARG A 291 13.19 34.87 -30.80
N ARG A 292 12.65 36.06 -31.07
CA ARG A 292 12.91 36.81 -32.30
C ARG A 292 14.40 37.12 -32.41
#